data_AF-A0A385BPA8-F1
#
_entry.id   AF-A0A385BPA8-F1
#
_cell.length_a   1.000
_cell.length_b   1.000
_cell.length_c   1.000
_cell.angle_alpha   90.00
_cell.angle_beta   90.00
_cell.angle_gamma   90.00
#
_symmetry.space_group_name_H-M   'P 1'
#
loop_
_entity.id
_entity.type
_entity.pdbx_description
1 polymer ?
#
loop_
_entity_poly.entity_id
_entity_poly.type
_entity_poly.pdbx_seq_one_letter_code
_entity_poly.pdbx_strand_id
1 'polypeptide(L)'
;MAEVKKASFSFKTFKVPSFSYESSKKKESELKIDFNPSGEYNKELGVFQLNIEFTGFEEGNNNPVVRINSFAIYEFSKGLDIKDIPDYFYSNSIAIVFPYIRAFISNLTLQANTGVLMLGLLNFTKMGDLLKTQTVSINEQGQKSKRQ
;
A
#
# COMPACT_ATOMS: atom_id res chain seq x y z
N MET A 1 33.94 -8.82 4.21
CA MET A 1 32.84 -8.00 4.75
C MET A 1 32.03 -7.48 3.57
N ALA A 2 30.72 -7.70 3.54
CA ALA A 2 29.88 -7.16 2.47
C ALA A 2 29.77 -5.64 2.66
N GLU A 3 30.13 -4.88 1.64
CA GLU A 3 30.04 -3.42 1.65
C GLU A 3 28.56 -3.02 1.60
N VAL A 4 28.07 -2.33 2.65
CA VAL A 4 26.68 -1.92 2.74
C VAL A 4 26.46 -0.70 1.83
N LYS A 5 26.03 -0.94 0.59
CA LYS A 5 25.55 0.14 -0.29
C LYS A 5 24.23 0.68 0.25
N LYS A 6 24.18 2.00 0.45
CA LYS A 6 22.96 2.70 0.91
C LYS A 6 21.84 2.50 -0.12
N ALA A 7 20.65 2.14 0.34
CA ALA A 7 19.49 1.99 -0.53
C ALA A 7 19.17 3.31 -1.25
N SER A 8 18.73 3.23 -2.51
CA SER A 8 18.42 4.41 -3.34
C SER A 8 17.25 5.24 -2.81
N PHE A 9 16.45 4.67 -1.91
CA PHE A 9 15.27 5.27 -1.30
C PHE A 9 15.22 4.99 0.22
N SER A 10 14.43 5.78 0.95
CA SER A 10 14.18 5.61 2.37
C SER A 10 12.68 5.66 2.68
N PHE A 11 12.21 4.77 3.55
CA PHE A 11 10.85 4.80 4.10
C PHE A 11 10.78 5.85 5.21
N LYS A 12 9.77 6.73 5.16
CA LYS A 12 9.63 7.85 6.11
C LYS A 12 8.45 7.71 7.04
N THR A 13 7.27 7.42 6.50
CA THR A 13 6.06 7.33 7.30
C THR A 13 5.05 6.41 6.66
N PHE A 14 4.18 5.86 7.48
CA PHE A 14 3.00 5.10 7.11
C PHE A 14 1.83 5.58 7.97
N LYS A 15 0.66 5.76 7.34
CA LYS A 15 -0.56 6.18 8.02
C LYS A 15 -1.77 5.47 7.44
N VAL A 16 -2.78 5.28 8.28
CA VAL A 16 -4.12 4.83 7.90
C VAL A 16 -5.10 5.98 8.14
N PRO A 17 -5.27 6.90 7.18
CA PRO A 17 -6.17 8.05 7.35
C PRO A 17 -7.65 7.67 7.44
N SER A 18 -8.07 6.59 6.79
CA SER A 18 -9.46 6.13 6.89
C SER A 18 -9.57 4.61 6.85
N PHE A 19 -10.52 4.10 7.61
CA PHE A 19 -10.88 2.70 7.61
C PHE A 19 -12.37 2.55 7.95
N SER A 20 -12.96 1.45 7.50
CA SER A 20 -14.28 1.00 7.93
C SER A 20 -14.20 -0.47 8.30
N TYR A 21 -14.92 -0.84 9.34
CA TYR A 21 -15.04 -2.22 9.79
C TYR A 21 -16.48 -2.49 10.21
N GLU A 22 -17.06 -3.54 9.64
CA GLU A 22 -18.38 -4.03 10.01
C GLU A 22 -18.25 -5.48 10.46
N SER A 23 -18.64 -5.78 11.70
CA SER A 23 -18.52 -7.14 12.22
C SER A 23 -19.39 -8.09 11.42
N SER A 24 -18.79 -9.11 10.84
CA SER A 24 -19.51 -10.20 10.22
C SER A 24 -20.18 -11.11 11.27
N LYS A 25 -21.35 -11.65 10.92
CA LYS A 25 -22.03 -12.72 11.68
C LYS A 25 -21.47 -14.11 11.37
N LYS A 26 -20.70 -14.28 10.29
CA LYS A 26 -20.09 -15.56 9.89
C LYS A 26 -18.70 -15.68 10.51
N LYS A 27 -18.48 -16.76 11.26
CA LYS A 27 -17.15 -17.13 11.79
C LYS A 27 -16.17 -17.30 10.64
N GLU A 28 -15.03 -16.60 10.69
CA GLU A 28 -13.74 -16.91 10.04
C GLU A 28 -13.79 -17.53 8.61
N SER A 29 -14.86 -17.31 7.85
CA SER A 29 -15.00 -17.85 6.50
C SER A 29 -14.16 -17.00 5.56
N GLU A 30 -13.44 -17.68 4.67
CA GLU A 30 -12.47 -17.14 3.70
C GLU A 30 -12.89 -15.78 3.11
N LEU A 31 -12.45 -14.70 3.75
CA LEU A 31 -12.66 -13.35 3.24
C LEU A 31 -11.88 -13.22 1.93
N LYS A 32 -12.58 -12.84 0.86
CA LYS A 32 -11.93 -12.46 -0.40
C LYS A 32 -11.25 -11.13 -0.17
N ILE A 33 -9.92 -11.16 -0.13
CA ILE A 33 -9.09 -9.98 0.06
C ILE A 33 -8.66 -9.40 -1.27
N ASP A 34 -8.67 -8.08 -1.37
CA ASP A 34 -8.17 -7.35 -2.53
C ASP A 34 -7.27 -6.18 -2.08
N PHE A 35 -6.28 -5.90 -2.92
CA PHE A 35 -5.28 -4.85 -2.72
C PHE A 35 -5.14 -4.05 -4.01
N ASN A 36 -5.43 -2.76 -3.93
CA ASN A 36 -5.31 -1.83 -5.05
C ASN A 36 -4.25 -0.76 -4.74
N PRO A 37 -2.97 -1.00 -5.10
CA PRO A 37 -1.89 -0.06 -4.87
C PRO A 37 -1.80 0.98 -5.99
N SER A 38 -1.68 2.25 -5.62
CA SER A 38 -1.46 3.36 -6.55
C SER A 38 -0.33 4.28 -6.06
N GLY A 39 0.30 5.01 -6.98
CA GLY A 39 1.51 5.78 -6.70
C GLY A 39 1.40 7.22 -7.16
N GLU A 40 1.91 8.14 -6.36
CA GLU A 40 2.08 9.54 -6.76
C GLU A 40 3.53 9.93 -6.52
N TYR A 41 4.23 10.32 -7.58
CA TYR A 41 5.64 10.71 -7.51
C TYR A 41 5.81 12.19 -7.77
N ASN A 42 6.40 12.90 -6.81
CA ASN A 42 6.84 14.27 -6.96
C ASN A 42 8.35 14.29 -7.23
N LYS A 43 8.73 14.62 -8.46
CA LYS A 43 10.13 14.70 -8.90
C LYS A 43 10.90 15.83 -8.23
N GLU A 44 10.27 16.98 -8.02
CA GLU A 44 10.88 18.19 -7.46
C GLU A 44 11.33 17.93 -6.01
N LEU A 45 10.50 17.22 -5.25
CA LEU A 45 10.77 16.85 -3.86
C LEU A 45 11.51 15.51 -3.74
N GLY A 46 11.58 14.71 -4.81
CA GLY A 46 12.08 13.33 -4.76
C GLY A 46 11.24 12.42 -3.86
N VAL A 47 9.94 12.71 -3.72
CA VAL A 47 9.01 12.05 -2.81
C VAL A 47 8.06 11.15 -3.59
N PHE A 48 7.91 9.91 -3.12
CA PHE A 48 6.91 8.97 -3.63
C PHE A 48 5.89 8.66 -2.54
N GLN A 49 4.63 8.90 -2.83
CA GLN A 49 3.50 8.50 -2.01
C GLN A 49 2.92 7.20 -2.58
N LEU A 50 3.01 6.13 -1.80
CA LEU A 50 2.34 4.86 -2.05
C LEU A 50 0.99 4.88 -1.36
N ASN A 51 -0.10 4.79 -2.12
CA ASN A 51 -1.44 4.60 -1.60
C ASN A 51 -1.85 3.14 -1.75
N ILE A 52 -2.43 2.55 -0.72
CA ILE A 52 -2.97 1.18 -0.77
C ILE A 52 -4.40 1.21 -0.23
N GLU A 53 -5.34 0.87 -1.11
CA GLU A 53 -6.68 0.47 -0.69
C GLU A 53 -6.69 -1.04 -0.47
N PHE A 54 -7.01 -1.45 0.74
CA PHE A 54 -7.27 -2.84 1.10
C PHE A 54 -8.77 -3.04 1.32
N THR A 55 -9.32 -4.11 0.77
CA THR A 55 -10.71 -4.50 1.01
C THR A 55 -10.81 -5.99 1.32
N GLY A 56 -11.69 -6.35 2.25
CA GLY A 56 -12.05 -7.72 2.57
C GLY A 56 -13.56 -7.89 2.41
N PHE A 57 -13.96 -8.79 1.52
CA PHE A 57 -15.36 -9.09 1.21
C PHE A 57 -15.73 -10.49 1.67
N GLU A 58 -16.96 -10.60 2.17
CA GLU A 58 -17.58 -11.91 2.33
C GLU A 58 -18.23 -12.37 1.04
N GLU A 59 -18.20 -13.68 0.82
CA GLU A 59 -18.89 -14.26 -0.31
C GLU A 59 -20.40 -13.97 -0.25
N GLY A 60 -20.91 -13.36 -1.33
CA GLY A 60 -22.31 -12.97 -1.46
C GLY A 60 -22.67 -11.60 -0.87
N ASN A 61 -21.69 -10.84 -0.35
CA ASN A 61 -21.90 -9.46 0.09
C ASN A 61 -21.22 -8.47 -0.88
N ASN A 62 -21.94 -7.40 -1.25
CA ASN A 62 -21.38 -6.32 -2.07
C ASN A 62 -20.62 -5.27 -1.24
N ASN A 63 -20.87 -5.21 0.06
CA ASN A 63 -20.19 -4.26 0.94
C ASN A 63 -18.95 -4.90 1.59
N PRO A 64 -17.80 -4.20 1.62
CA PRO A 64 -16.60 -4.71 2.26
C PRO A 64 -16.80 -4.76 3.79
N VAL A 65 -16.48 -5.90 4.39
CA VAL A 65 -16.43 -6.09 5.86
C VAL A 65 -15.31 -5.26 6.46
N VAL A 66 -14.20 -5.14 5.74
CA VAL A 66 -13.09 -4.28 6.11
C VAL A 66 -12.65 -3.51 4.88
N ARG A 67 -12.53 -2.19 5.01
CA ARG A 67 -11.89 -1.33 4.02
C ARG A 67 -10.88 -0.45 4.72
N ILE A 68 -9.68 -0.37 4.18
CA ILE A 68 -8.59 0.43 4.72
C ILE A 68 -7.98 1.22 3.59
N ASN A 69 -7.91 2.53 3.76
CA ASN A 69 -7.10 3.40 2.92
C ASN A 69 -5.86 3.77 3.70
N SER A 70 -4.70 3.41 3.16
CA SER A 70 -3.42 3.70 3.78
C SER A 70 -2.49 4.38 2.80
N PHE A 71 -1.56 5.15 3.33
CA PHE A 71 -0.46 5.69 2.53
C PHE A 71 0.87 5.57 3.23
N ALA A 72 1.93 5.50 2.43
CA ALA A 72 3.31 5.53 2.87
C ALA A 72 4.11 6.53 2.05
N ILE A 73 5.06 7.20 2.70
CA ILE A 73 5.95 8.16 2.06
C ILE A 73 7.35 7.59 1.98
N TYR A 74 7.91 7.65 0.78
CA TYR A 74 9.28 7.31 0.47
C TYR A 74 10.02 8.53 -0.08
N GLU A 75 11.28 8.69 0.31
CA GLU A 75 12.17 9.69 -0.26
C GLU A 75 13.31 9.04 -1.02
N PHE A 76 13.56 9.54 -2.22
CA PHE A 76 14.72 9.18 -3.03
C PHE A 76 15.88 10.11 -2.73
N SER A 77 17.10 9.57 -2.74
CA SER A 77 18.32 10.33 -2.47
C SER A 77 18.64 11.41 -3.53
N LYS A 78 18.04 11.30 -4.72
CA LYS A 78 18.12 12.28 -5.81
C LYS A 78 16.73 12.38 -6.46
N GLY A 79 16.36 13.57 -6.94
CA GLY A 79 15.20 13.72 -7.84
C GLY A 79 15.50 12.95 -9.13
N LEU A 80 14.76 11.88 -9.36
CA LEU A 80 14.89 11.00 -10.52
C LEU A 80 13.69 11.25 -11.43
N ASP A 81 13.77 10.94 -12.73
CA ASP A 81 12.54 10.83 -13.50
C ASP A 81 11.75 9.59 -13.07
N ILE A 82 10.42 9.63 -13.21
CA ILE A 82 9.56 8.48 -12.89
C ILE A 82 9.97 7.20 -13.66
N LYS A 83 10.57 7.38 -14.84
CA LYS A 83 11.09 6.30 -15.70
C LYS A 83 12.37 5.66 -15.14
N ASP A 84 13.09 6.40 -14.31
CA ASP A 84 14.34 5.98 -13.68
C ASP A 84 14.12 5.37 -12.29
N ILE A 85 12.87 5.32 -11.81
CA ILE A 85 12.52 4.59 -10.60
C ILE A 85 12.79 3.10 -10.86
N PRO A 86 13.68 2.46 -10.08
CA PRO A 86 14.03 1.07 -10.33
C PRO A 86 12.83 0.14 -10.14
N ASP A 87 12.66 -0.86 -11.01
CA ASP A 87 11.51 -1.77 -10.97
C ASP A 87 11.34 -2.48 -9.62
N TYR A 88 12.44 -2.80 -8.95
CA TYR A 88 12.41 -3.41 -7.62
C TYR A 88 11.76 -2.52 -6.56
N PHE A 89 11.75 -1.18 -6.74
CA PHE A 89 11.13 -0.25 -5.80
C PHE A 89 9.64 -0.54 -5.63
N TYR A 90 8.92 -0.80 -6.73
CA TYR A 90 7.47 -1.01 -6.68
C TYR A 90 7.09 -2.22 -5.83
N SER A 91 7.74 -3.37 -6.04
CA SER A 91 7.51 -4.56 -5.22
C SER A 91 8.01 -4.38 -3.78
N ASN A 92 9.19 -3.78 -3.60
CA ASN A 92 9.80 -3.61 -2.27
C ASN A 92 9.03 -2.61 -1.40
N SER A 93 8.51 -1.52 -1.98
CA SER A 93 7.71 -0.53 -1.24
C SER A 93 6.43 -1.13 -0.68
N ILE A 94 5.77 -2.01 -1.43
CA ILE A 94 4.60 -2.75 -0.93
C ILE A 94 5.02 -3.74 0.16
N ALA A 95 6.12 -4.49 -0.05
CA ALA A 95 6.61 -5.45 0.92
C ALA A 95 7.01 -4.81 2.26
N ILE A 96 7.53 -3.58 2.25
CA ILE A 96 7.86 -2.82 3.47
C ILE A 96 6.59 -2.39 4.23
N VAL A 97 5.53 -2.00 3.52
CA VAL A 97 4.28 -1.49 4.10
C VAL A 97 3.33 -2.60 4.54
N PHE A 98 3.35 -3.75 3.85
CA PHE A 98 2.45 -4.86 4.11
C PHE A 98 2.40 -5.31 5.58
N PRO A 99 3.54 -5.46 6.31
CA PRO A 99 3.51 -5.79 7.74
C PRO A 99 2.72 -4.80 8.59
N TYR A 100 2.74 -3.51 8.25
CA TYR A 100 1.98 -2.47 8.96
C TYR A 100 0.49 -2.62 8.71
N ILE A 101 0.07 -2.83 7.46
CA ILE A 101 -1.33 -3.08 7.11
C ILE A 101 -1.83 -4.35 7.81
N ARG A 102 -1.05 -5.44 7.73
CA ARG A 102 -1.36 -6.72 8.39
C ARG A 102 -1.55 -6.55 9.89
N ALA A 103 -0.61 -5.88 10.57
CA ALA A 103 -0.70 -5.63 12.00
C ALA A 103 -1.90 -4.75 12.36
N PHE A 104 -2.17 -3.71 11.57
CA PHE A 104 -3.33 -2.85 11.77
C PHE A 104 -4.64 -3.63 11.70
N ILE A 105 -4.83 -4.48 10.70
CA ILE A 105 -6.04 -5.28 10.53
C ILE A 105 -6.23 -6.28 11.69
N SER A 106 -5.15 -6.98 12.05
CA SER A 106 -5.18 -7.91 13.17
C SER A 106 -5.52 -7.20 14.49
N ASN A 107 -4.95 -6.02 14.73
CA ASN A 107 -5.25 -5.22 15.92
C ASN A 107 -6.66 -4.63 15.90
N LEU A 108 -7.16 -4.21 14.74
CA LEU A 108 -8.52 -3.68 14.58
C LEU A 108 -9.56 -4.74 14.95
N THR A 109 -9.42 -5.93 14.38
CA THR A 109 -10.35 -7.05 14.59
C THR A 109 -10.22 -7.65 15.99
N LEU A 110 -9.01 -7.68 16.55
CA LEU A 110 -8.78 -8.02 17.95
C LEU A 110 -9.50 -7.05 18.89
N GLN A 111 -9.36 -5.74 18.67
CA GLN A 111 -10.01 -4.72 19.50
C GLN A 111 -11.54 -4.72 19.36
N ALA A 112 -12.06 -5.10 18.19
CA ALA A 112 -13.49 -5.29 17.98
C ALA A 112 -14.06 -6.54 18.69
N ASN A 113 -13.19 -7.41 19.23
CA ASN A 113 -13.55 -8.66 19.90
C ASN A 113 -14.38 -9.62 19.01
N THR A 114 -14.08 -9.63 17.71
CA THR A 114 -14.78 -10.41 16.67
C THR A 114 -13.96 -11.58 16.13
N GLY A 115 -12.86 -11.93 16.81
CA GLY A 115 -11.82 -12.81 16.29
C GLY A 115 -10.74 -12.02 15.54
N VAL A 116 -9.54 -12.60 15.42
CA VAL A 116 -8.39 -11.93 14.82
C VAL A 116 -8.30 -12.27 13.34
N LEU A 117 -8.48 -11.28 12.47
CA LEU A 117 -8.18 -11.44 11.06
C LEU A 117 -6.66 -11.44 10.86
N MET A 118 -6.11 -12.60 10.53
CA MET A 118 -4.71 -12.74 10.17
C MET A 118 -4.56 -12.85 8.66
N LEU A 119 -4.01 -11.81 8.03
CA LEU A 119 -3.63 -11.91 6.62
C LEU A 119 -2.52 -12.95 6.46
N GLY A 120 -2.66 -13.82 5.46
CA GLY A 120 -1.65 -14.79 5.07
C GLY A 120 -0.46 -14.15 4.33
N LEU A 121 0.43 -14.99 3.82
CA LEU A 121 1.49 -14.55 2.92
C LEU A 121 0.88 -14.21 1.55
N LEU A 122 1.22 -13.03 1.02
CA LEU A 122 0.77 -12.59 -0.30
C LEU A 122 1.95 -12.50 -1.27
N ASN A 123 1.68 -12.76 -2.54
CA ASN A 123 2.65 -12.58 -3.60
C ASN A 123 2.58 -11.14 -4.15
N PHE A 124 3.59 -10.33 -3.84
CA PHE A 124 3.63 -8.92 -4.23
C PHE A 124 4.11 -8.66 -5.66
N THR A 125 4.63 -9.67 -6.38
CA THR A 125 5.18 -9.46 -7.74
C THR A 125 4.15 -8.84 -8.67
N LYS A 126 2.91 -9.38 -8.68
CA LYS A 126 1.82 -8.81 -9.48
C LYS A 126 1.37 -7.43 -8.99
N MET A 127 1.51 -7.16 -7.68
CA MET A 127 1.13 -5.87 -7.10
C MET A 127 2.13 -4.76 -7.44
N GLY A 128 3.42 -5.10 -7.57
CA GLY A 128 4.45 -4.16 -8.03
C GLY A 128 4.18 -3.67 -9.46
N ASP A 129 3.81 -4.58 -10.36
CA ASP A 129 3.43 -4.23 -11.74
C ASP A 129 2.19 -3.33 -11.76
N LEU A 130 1.15 -3.67 -10.98
CA LEU A 130 -0.05 -2.85 -10.84
C LEU A 130 0.30 -1.45 -10.35
N LEU A 131 1.07 -1.34 -9.27
CA LEU A 131 1.51 -0.05 -8.73
C LEU A 131 2.25 0.77 -9.78
N LYS A 132 3.18 0.17 -10.53
CA LYS A 132 3.93 0.85 -11.59
C LYS A 132 3.00 1.43 -12.65
N THR A 133 1.99 0.68 -13.09
CA THR A 133 1.00 1.16 -14.08
C THR A 133 0.08 2.25 -13.53
N GLN A 134 -0.23 2.21 -12.23
CA GLN A 134 -1.06 3.18 -11.52
C GLN A 134 -0.26 4.33 -10.89
N THR A 135 1.04 4.45 -11.19
CA THR A 135 1.86 5.56 -10.71
C THR A 135 1.75 6.75 -11.65
N VAL A 136 1.48 7.92 -11.08
CA VAL A 136 1.43 9.20 -11.80
C VAL A 136 2.47 10.19 -11.26
N SER A 137 3.01 11.02 -12.14
CA SER A 137 3.83 12.17 -11.73
C SER A 137 2.92 13.33 -11.31
N ILE A 138 3.22 13.94 -10.17
CA ILE A 138 2.55 15.13 -9.66
C ILE A 138 3.55 16.28 -9.49
N ASN A 139 3.07 17.50 -9.72
CA ASN A 139 3.84 18.73 -9.48
C ASN A 139 3.40 19.34 -8.13
N GLU A 140 4.14 20.33 -7.61
CA GLU A 140 3.88 21.03 -6.32
C GLU A 140 2.42 21.48 -6.05
N GLN A 141 1.55 21.55 -7.06
CA GLN A 141 0.14 21.95 -6.92
C GLN A 141 -0.88 20.78 -6.91
N GLY A 142 -0.46 19.51 -6.85
CA GLY A 142 -1.38 18.36 -6.73
C GLY A 142 -2.27 18.12 -7.97
N GLN A 143 -2.00 18.80 -9.09
CA GLN A 143 -2.67 18.54 -10.36
C GLN A 143 -2.00 17.37 -11.08
N LYS A 144 -2.79 16.32 -11.35
CA LYS A 144 -2.36 15.17 -12.15
C LYS A 144 -1.98 15.65 -13.55
N SER A 145 -0.71 15.58 -13.91
CA SER A 145 -0.27 15.86 -15.29
C SER A 145 -0.77 14.75 -16.19
N LYS A 146 -1.77 15.04 -17.04
CA LYS A 146 -2.21 14.12 -18.10
C LYS A 146 -1.02 13.86 -19.02
N ARG A 147 -0.72 12.58 -19.25
CA ARG A 147 0.17 12.12 -20.32
C ARG A 147 -0.31 12.72 -21.65
N GLN A 148 0.54 13.52 -22.30
CA GLN A 148 0.47 13.77 -23.74
C GLN A 148 1.15 12.62 -24.47
#